data_AF-A0A1I0JP00-F1
#
_entry.id   AF-A0A1I0JP00-F1
#
_cell.length_a   1.000
_cell.length_b   1.000
_cell.length_c   1.000
_cell.angle_alpha   90.00
_cell.angle_beta   90.00
_cell.angle_gamma   90.00
#
_symmetry.space_group_name_H-M   'P 1'
#
loop_
_entity.id
_entity.type
_entity.pdbx_description
1 polymer ?
#
loop_
_entity_poly.entity_id
_entity_poly.type
_entity_poly.pdbx_seq_one_letter_code
_entity_poly.pdbx_strand_id
1 'polypeptide(L)'
;MATVDEILARQAYADGDETWTKDNNYPSYTLYVEPEYVPVTNKRIADFNDQISVRGEQNAQFVGFQLPRCDDGLDLTAQHLYIHYQTVYGGGDGVPCNVSKSDSHVRMCWQVPAQATQEPGTIQMMIYATGTNSARERVTWKTLPASYTIHDGLEIGGGIPEPDQSWYEQFVAQMEG
;
A
#
# COMPACT_ATOMS: atom_id res chain seq x y z
N MET A 1 26.17 2.14 -1.52
CA MET A 1 26.45 2.45 -2.93
C MET A 1 25.35 1.77 -3.70
N ALA A 2 24.53 2.51 -4.45
CA ALA A 2 23.39 1.92 -5.16
C ALA A 2 23.88 0.94 -6.23
N THR A 3 23.20 -0.18 -6.41
CA THR A 3 23.55 -1.18 -7.44
C THR A 3 23.28 -0.62 -8.84
N VAL A 4 23.94 -1.18 -9.87
CA VAL A 4 23.72 -0.75 -11.27
C VAL A 4 22.25 -0.94 -11.67
N ASP A 5 21.57 -1.96 -11.13
CA ASP A 5 20.14 -2.19 -11.33
C ASP A 5 19.27 -1.14 -10.62
N GLU A 6 19.64 -0.70 -9.40
CA GLU A 6 18.97 0.42 -8.71
C GLU A 6 19.17 1.75 -9.44
N ILE A 7 20.35 1.97 -10.05
CA ILE A 7 20.64 3.16 -10.85
C ILE A 7 19.87 3.13 -12.18
N LEU A 8 19.79 1.98 -12.84
CA LEU A 8 19.00 1.78 -14.06
C LEU A 8 17.50 1.92 -13.79
N ALA A 9 17.00 1.41 -12.65
CA ALA A 9 15.64 1.63 -12.21
C ALA A 9 15.38 3.13 -12.00
N ARG A 10 16.22 3.84 -11.24
CA ARG A 10 16.09 5.29 -11.03
C ARG A 10 16.21 6.12 -12.33
N GLN A 11 17.05 5.72 -13.28
CA GLN A 11 17.19 6.41 -14.58
C GLN A 11 16.04 6.12 -15.55
N ALA A 12 15.35 4.99 -15.44
CA ALA A 12 14.12 4.74 -16.21
C ALA A 12 12.95 5.63 -15.79
N TYR A 13 13.05 6.27 -14.61
CA TYR A 13 12.04 7.17 -14.04
C TYR A 13 12.49 8.61 -13.90
N ALA A 14 13.51 9.04 -14.65
CA ALA A 14 13.67 10.46 -14.91
C ALA A 14 12.35 10.95 -15.52
N ASP A 15 11.66 11.87 -14.82
CA ASP A 15 10.55 12.67 -15.36
C ASP A 15 11.05 13.25 -16.69
N GLY A 16 10.80 12.54 -17.79
CA GLY A 16 10.62 13.18 -19.08
C GLY A 16 9.43 14.14 -18.94
N ASP A 17 9.29 15.08 -19.86
CA ASP A 17 8.19 16.06 -19.90
C ASP A 17 6.80 15.38 -20.06
N GLU A 18 6.38 14.60 -19.08
CA GLU A 18 5.08 13.95 -19.02
C GLU A 18 4.07 14.93 -18.45
N THR A 19 3.03 15.20 -19.24
CA THR A 19 1.89 15.97 -18.76
C THR A 19 0.92 15.02 -18.06
N TRP A 20 0.70 15.26 -16.77
CA TRP A 20 -0.17 14.44 -15.94
C TRP A 20 -1.59 14.99 -15.88
N THR A 21 -2.56 14.14 -16.18
CA THR A 21 -3.98 14.43 -16.06
C THR A 21 -4.57 13.60 -14.93
N LYS A 22 -5.20 14.25 -13.95
CA LYS A 22 -5.92 13.57 -12.88
C LYS A 22 -7.10 12.76 -13.43
N ASP A 23 -7.29 11.55 -12.91
CA ASP A 23 -8.50 10.76 -13.16
C ASP A 23 -9.55 11.01 -12.07
N ASN A 24 -10.65 11.66 -12.46
CA ASN A 24 -11.71 12.06 -11.52
C ASN A 24 -12.64 10.91 -11.10
N ASN A 25 -12.43 9.69 -11.60
CA ASN A 25 -13.20 8.52 -11.17
C ASN A 25 -12.68 7.91 -9.86
N TYR A 26 -11.53 8.38 -9.36
CA TYR A 26 -10.90 7.87 -8.14
C TYR A 26 -10.92 8.92 -7.03
N PRO A 27 -10.95 8.49 -5.74
CA PRO A 27 -10.80 9.38 -4.60
C PRO A 27 -9.52 10.22 -4.71
N SER A 28 -9.58 11.44 -4.17
CA SER A 28 -8.45 12.36 -4.19
C SER A 28 -8.24 12.99 -2.83
N TYR A 29 -7.02 12.89 -2.33
CA TYR A 29 -6.58 13.42 -1.05
C TYR A 29 -5.57 14.52 -1.31
N THR A 30 -5.94 15.77 -1.02
CA THR A 30 -5.16 16.97 -1.32
C THR A 30 -4.10 17.29 -0.27
N LEU A 31 -4.22 16.71 0.93
CA LEU A 31 -3.26 16.90 2.03
C LEU A 31 -2.07 15.95 1.94
N TYR A 32 -2.19 14.92 1.11
CA TYR A 32 -1.12 13.96 0.86
C TYR A 32 -0.42 14.30 -0.45
N VAL A 33 0.91 14.35 -0.39
CA VAL A 33 1.79 14.53 -1.54
C VAL A 33 2.74 13.36 -1.52
N GLU A 34 2.70 12.50 -2.54
CA GLU A 34 3.65 11.40 -2.69
C GLU A 34 5.00 11.96 -3.13
N PRO A 35 6.06 11.87 -2.30
CA PRO A 35 7.41 12.21 -2.73
C PRO A 35 7.95 11.27 -3.81
N GLU A 36 7.61 9.98 -3.80
CA GLU A 36 8.21 8.99 -4.71
C GLU A 36 7.28 7.83 -5.05
N TYR A 37 7.16 7.50 -6.34
CA TYR A 37 6.33 6.39 -6.80
C TYR A 37 7.13 5.10 -6.93
N VAL A 38 6.60 4.00 -6.38
CA VAL A 38 7.16 2.65 -6.54
C VAL A 38 6.98 2.19 -8.00
N PRO A 39 8.07 1.85 -8.69
CA PRO A 39 8.03 1.27 -10.02
C PRO A 39 7.22 -0.02 -10.10
N VAL A 40 6.35 -0.14 -11.10
CA VAL A 40 5.73 -1.41 -11.50
C VAL A 40 6.12 -1.72 -12.94
N THR A 41 6.93 -2.75 -13.16
CA THR A 41 7.40 -3.14 -14.51
C THR A 41 7.31 -4.63 -14.72
N ASN A 42 6.86 -5.07 -15.89
CA ASN A 42 6.71 -6.49 -16.22
C ASN A 42 5.98 -7.26 -15.11
N LYS A 43 4.85 -6.71 -14.65
CA LYS A 43 4.03 -7.21 -13.54
C LYS A 43 4.72 -7.30 -12.18
N ARG A 44 5.92 -6.75 -11.99
CA ARG A 44 6.66 -6.76 -10.72
C ARG A 44 6.56 -5.39 -10.10
N ILE A 45 6.11 -5.35 -8.84
CA ILE A 45 6.22 -4.17 -7.99
C ILE A 45 7.65 -4.19 -7.44
N ALA A 46 8.38 -3.09 -7.60
CA ALA A 46 9.72 -2.93 -7.05
C ALA A 46 9.67 -2.76 -5.52
N ASP A 47 10.80 -2.38 -4.92
CA ASP A 47 10.87 -2.13 -3.49
C ASP A 47 10.05 -0.89 -3.10
N PHE A 48 9.46 -0.92 -1.91
CA PHE A 48 8.49 0.07 -1.44
C PHE A 48 9.11 1.42 -1.03
N ASN A 49 10.26 1.82 -1.59
CA ASN A 49 10.88 3.16 -1.43
C ASN A 49 10.86 3.73 0.01
N ASP A 50 11.27 2.93 1.00
CA ASP A 50 11.28 3.31 2.42
C ASP A 50 9.90 3.76 2.99
N GLN A 51 8.80 3.35 2.37
CA GLN A 51 7.46 3.55 2.92
C GLN A 51 7.29 2.70 4.19
N ILE A 52 7.05 3.35 5.32
CA ILE A 52 6.95 2.70 6.63
C ILE A 52 5.49 2.75 7.08
N SER A 53 4.88 1.57 7.23
CA SER A 53 3.64 1.42 7.98
C SER A 53 3.92 0.88 9.37
N VAL A 54 3.22 1.41 10.37
CA VAL A 54 3.35 1.01 11.77
C VAL A 54 2.05 0.38 12.26
N ARG A 55 2.18 -0.61 13.14
CA ARG A 55 1.04 -1.25 13.81
C ARG A 55 0.12 -0.21 14.45
N GLY A 56 -1.19 -0.35 14.20
CA GLY A 56 -2.23 0.50 14.79
C GLY A 56 -2.51 1.79 14.03
N GLU A 57 -1.74 2.12 12.98
CA GLU A 57 -2.06 3.24 12.10
C GLU A 57 -3.37 3.02 11.37
N GLN A 58 -4.10 4.12 11.09
CA GLN A 58 -5.35 4.05 10.34
C GLN A 58 -5.37 5.13 9.28
N ASN A 59 -5.38 4.74 8.00
CA ASN A 59 -5.56 5.64 6.86
C ASN A 59 -4.50 6.76 6.77
N ALA A 60 -3.39 6.63 7.51
CA ALA A 60 -2.33 7.63 7.61
C ALA A 60 -1.26 7.44 6.53
N GLN A 61 -0.93 6.18 6.25
CA GLN A 61 0.10 5.82 5.30
C GLN A 61 -0.46 5.65 3.89
N PHE A 62 0.29 6.17 2.92
CA PHE A 62 -0.02 6.04 1.50
C PHE A 62 1.21 5.55 0.77
N VAL A 63 1.01 4.63 -0.19
CA VAL A 63 2.06 4.10 -1.04
C VAL A 63 1.73 4.40 -2.50
N GLY A 64 2.52 5.24 -3.13
CA GLY A 64 2.43 5.56 -4.56
C GLY A 64 3.03 4.48 -5.44
N PHE A 65 2.39 4.21 -6.57
CA PHE A 65 2.87 3.32 -7.62
C PHE A 65 2.85 4.01 -8.97
N GLN A 66 3.85 3.74 -9.80
CA GLN A 66 3.88 4.12 -11.21
C GLN A 66 3.87 2.87 -12.09
N LEU A 67 2.79 2.73 -12.86
CA LEU A 67 2.57 1.64 -13.80
C LEU A 67 2.78 2.13 -15.23
N PRO A 68 3.20 1.26 -16.17
CA PRO A 68 3.08 1.57 -17.59
C PRO A 68 1.60 1.77 -17.95
N ARG A 69 1.31 2.70 -18.85
CA ARG A 69 -0.05 2.89 -19.37
C ARG A 69 -0.56 1.64 -20.06
N CYS A 70 0.29 1.00 -20.85
CA CYS A 70 -0.05 -0.22 -21.58
C CYS A 70 0.82 -1.38 -21.10
N ASP A 71 0.21 -2.50 -20.72
CA ASP A 71 0.90 -3.73 -20.36
C ASP A 71 0.12 -4.96 -20.85
N ASP A 72 0.80 -6.00 -21.31
CA ASP A 72 0.20 -7.16 -22.03
C ASP A 72 -0.78 -6.79 -23.16
N GLY A 73 -0.58 -5.62 -23.80
CA GLY A 73 -1.49 -5.11 -24.83
C GLY A 73 -2.81 -4.52 -24.30
N LEU A 74 -2.93 -4.30 -22.99
CA LEU A 74 -4.07 -3.66 -22.36
C LEU A 74 -3.73 -2.23 -21.94
N ASP A 75 -4.53 -1.24 -22.36
CA ASP A 75 -4.45 0.14 -21.83
C ASP A 75 -5.09 0.18 -20.44
N LEU A 76 -4.26 0.31 -19.39
CA LEU A 76 -4.66 0.35 -17.99
C LEU A 76 -5.47 1.61 -17.66
N THR A 77 -5.34 2.70 -18.42
CA THR A 77 -6.16 3.92 -18.21
C THR A 77 -7.62 3.74 -18.59
N ALA A 78 -7.93 2.69 -19.37
CA ALA A 78 -9.28 2.30 -19.74
C ALA A 78 -9.87 1.23 -18.80
N GLN A 79 -9.12 0.78 -17.80
CA GLN A 79 -9.54 -0.26 -16.85
C GLN A 79 -9.86 0.33 -15.47
N HIS A 80 -10.57 -0.45 -14.67
CA HIS A 80 -10.76 -0.18 -13.25
C HIS A 80 -9.62 -0.80 -12.44
N LEU A 81 -8.87 0.03 -11.74
CA LEU A 81 -7.68 -0.32 -10.96
C LEU A 81 -8.06 -0.60 -9.50
N TYR A 82 -7.36 -1.57 -8.91
CA TYR A 82 -7.57 -2.03 -7.54
C TYR A 82 -6.25 -2.50 -6.92
N ILE A 83 -6.20 -2.48 -5.60
CA ILE A 83 -5.15 -3.08 -4.79
C ILE A 83 -5.77 -4.21 -3.97
N HIS A 84 -5.24 -5.41 -4.11
CA HIS A 84 -5.57 -6.52 -3.22
C HIS A 84 -4.45 -6.66 -2.19
N TYR A 85 -4.81 -6.87 -0.92
CA TYR A 85 -3.85 -7.21 0.13
C TYR A 85 -4.35 -8.40 0.96
N GLN A 86 -3.41 -9.15 1.54
CA GLN A 86 -3.69 -10.32 2.37
C GLN A 86 -2.86 -10.28 3.64
N THR A 87 -3.55 -10.39 4.76
CA THR A 87 -2.98 -10.56 6.10
C THR A 87 -3.29 -11.97 6.62
N VAL A 88 -2.72 -12.33 7.77
CA VAL A 88 -3.08 -13.59 8.46
C VAL A 88 -4.53 -13.64 8.94
N TYR A 89 -5.20 -12.49 9.05
CA TYR A 89 -6.61 -12.36 9.47
C TYR A 89 -7.58 -12.25 8.29
N GLY A 90 -7.08 -12.37 7.06
CA GLY A 90 -7.84 -12.18 5.83
C GLY A 90 -7.33 -11.03 4.99
N GLY A 91 -7.94 -10.83 3.83
CA GLY A 91 -7.56 -9.82 2.86
C GLY A 91 -8.72 -8.92 2.46
N GLY A 92 -8.41 -7.90 1.67
CA GLY A 92 -9.39 -6.97 1.15
C GLY A 92 -8.94 -6.34 -0.17
N ASP A 93 -9.90 -5.75 -0.86
CA ASP A 93 -9.68 -4.99 -2.08
C ASP A 93 -9.89 -3.50 -1.78
N GLY A 94 -8.88 -2.69 -2.11
CA GLY A 94 -8.89 -1.24 -2.01
C GLY A 94 -8.99 -0.59 -3.39
N VAL A 95 -9.83 0.45 -3.49
CA VAL A 95 -9.82 1.35 -4.64
C VAL A 95 -8.65 2.33 -4.46
N PRO A 96 -7.73 2.47 -5.43
CA PRO A 96 -6.64 3.42 -5.31
C PRO A 96 -7.15 4.86 -5.31
N CYS A 97 -6.32 5.76 -4.82
CA CYS A 97 -6.59 7.19 -4.79
C CYS A 97 -5.51 7.97 -5.53
N ASN A 98 -5.75 9.26 -5.74
CA ASN A 98 -4.82 10.17 -6.41
C ASN A 98 -4.34 9.62 -7.77
N VAL A 99 -5.25 8.97 -8.51
CA VAL A 99 -4.93 8.40 -9.81
C VAL A 99 -4.72 9.52 -10.83
N SER A 100 -3.62 9.45 -11.55
CA SER A 100 -3.31 10.33 -12.67
C SER A 100 -2.66 9.57 -13.80
N LYS A 101 -2.78 10.08 -15.02
CA LYS A 101 -2.30 9.44 -16.24
C LYS A 101 -1.55 10.41 -17.11
N SER A 102 -0.53 9.90 -17.76
CA SER A 102 0.21 10.55 -18.84
C SER A 102 0.04 9.74 -20.13
N ASP A 103 0.78 10.09 -21.17
CA ASP A 103 0.78 9.32 -22.41
C ASP A 103 1.45 7.95 -22.26
N SER A 104 2.32 7.77 -21.27
CA SER A 104 3.17 6.60 -21.06
C SER A 104 2.87 5.86 -19.76
N HIS A 105 2.30 6.52 -18.76
CA HIS A 105 2.20 5.97 -17.41
C HIS A 105 0.86 6.25 -16.72
N VAL A 106 0.60 5.46 -15.68
CA VAL A 106 -0.44 5.70 -14.68
C VAL A 106 0.23 5.77 -13.31
N ARG A 107 -0.05 6.85 -12.57
CA ARG A 107 0.30 6.99 -11.16
C ARG A 107 -0.94 6.76 -10.32
N MET A 108 -0.80 6.04 -9.21
CA MET A 108 -1.88 5.76 -8.27
C MET A 108 -1.33 5.58 -6.85
N CYS A 109 -2.15 5.82 -5.84
CA CYS A 109 -1.75 5.66 -4.44
C CYS A 109 -2.66 4.66 -3.71
N TRP A 110 -2.06 3.79 -2.91
CA TRP A 110 -2.76 2.94 -1.96
C TRP A 110 -2.79 3.61 -0.60
N GLN A 111 -3.97 3.99 -0.10
CA GLN A 111 -4.14 4.32 1.31
C GLN A 111 -4.15 3.01 2.10
N VAL A 112 -3.14 2.80 2.94
CA VAL A 112 -3.01 1.57 3.72
C VAL A 112 -4.15 1.51 4.76
N PRO A 113 -5.05 0.51 4.69
CA PRO A 113 -6.21 0.45 5.56
C PRO A 113 -5.82 -0.06 6.95
N ALA A 114 -6.62 0.28 7.96
CA ALA A 114 -6.41 -0.15 9.36
C ALA A 114 -6.29 -1.67 9.54
N GLN A 115 -6.98 -2.45 8.70
CA GLN A 115 -6.89 -3.92 8.75
C GLN A 115 -5.50 -4.44 8.31
N ALA A 116 -4.83 -3.74 7.39
CA ALA A 116 -3.49 -4.11 6.94
C ALA A 116 -2.44 -3.88 8.03
N THR A 117 -2.65 -2.89 8.89
CA THR A 117 -1.73 -2.45 9.97
C THR A 117 -2.11 -3.02 11.34
N GLN A 118 -3.01 -4.01 11.41
CA GLN A 118 -3.51 -4.53 12.69
C GLN A 118 -2.41 -5.17 13.54
N GLU A 119 -1.51 -5.93 12.90
CA GLU A 119 -0.39 -6.60 13.56
C GLU A 119 0.91 -6.36 12.78
N PRO A 120 2.06 -6.35 13.47
CA PRO A 120 3.35 -6.22 12.82
C PRO A 120 3.68 -7.51 12.06
N GLY A 121 4.48 -7.38 11.00
CA GLY A 121 4.90 -8.50 10.18
C GLY A 121 4.88 -8.18 8.69
N THR A 122 4.93 -9.22 7.88
CA THR A 122 4.87 -9.07 6.41
C THR A 122 3.51 -9.49 5.90
N ILE A 123 2.88 -8.61 5.12
CA ILE A 123 1.65 -8.88 4.38
C ILE A 123 1.96 -9.02 2.88
N GLN A 124 1.06 -9.64 2.13
CA GLN A 124 1.18 -9.71 0.67
C GLN A 124 0.23 -8.70 0.04
N MET A 125 0.64 -8.07 -1.05
CA MET A 125 -0.22 -7.19 -1.84
C MET A 125 0.03 -7.35 -3.35
N MET A 126 -0.96 -6.99 -4.16
CA MET A 126 -0.84 -6.95 -5.61
C MET A 126 -1.76 -5.87 -6.17
N ILE A 127 -1.43 -5.36 -7.35
CA ILE A 127 -2.29 -4.46 -8.10
C ILE A 127 -3.00 -5.28 -9.18
N TYR A 128 -4.28 -5.01 -9.39
CA TYR A 128 -5.02 -5.60 -10.50
C TYR A 128 -5.93 -4.61 -11.17
N ALA A 129 -6.26 -4.90 -12.42
CA ALA A 129 -7.17 -4.13 -13.23
C ALA A 129 -8.26 -5.03 -13.81
N THR A 130 -9.47 -4.51 -13.94
CA THR A 130 -10.58 -5.21 -14.59
C THR A 130 -11.29 -4.30 -15.60
N GLY A 131 -11.83 -4.91 -16.64
CA GLY A 131 -12.65 -4.23 -17.63
C GLY A 131 -12.99 -5.17 -18.77
N THR A 132 -13.04 -4.65 -19.99
CA THR A 132 -13.34 -5.43 -21.19
C THR A 132 -12.35 -5.14 -22.31
N ASN A 133 -12.10 -6.15 -23.16
CA ASN A 133 -11.33 -5.97 -24.39
C ASN A 133 -12.20 -5.43 -25.54
N SER A 134 -11.61 -5.24 -26.72
CA SER A 134 -12.30 -4.78 -27.93
C SER A 134 -13.44 -5.71 -28.39
N ALA A 135 -13.39 -7.00 -28.03
CA ALA A 135 -14.44 -7.98 -28.28
C ALA A 135 -15.51 -8.03 -27.17
N ARG A 136 -15.46 -7.13 -26.18
CA ARG A 136 -16.34 -7.07 -25.00
C ARG A 136 -16.21 -8.25 -24.04
N GLU A 137 -15.11 -9.00 -24.12
CA GLU A 137 -14.82 -10.07 -23.18
C GLU A 137 -14.21 -9.49 -21.91
N ARG A 138 -14.55 -10.08 -20.76
CA ARG A 138 -14.01 -9.64 -19.47
C ARG A 138 -12.51 -9.91 -19.42
N VAL A 139 -11.74 -8.89 -19.06
CA VAL A 139 -10.30 -9.01 -18.84
C VAL A 139 -9.93 -8.75 -17.39
N THR A 140 -8.89 -9.43 -16.94
CA THR A 140 -8.25 -9.19 -15.64
C THR A 140 -6.75 -9.15 -15.84
N TRP A 141 -6.15 -8.01 -15.50
CA TRP A 141 -4.71 -7.84 -15.45
C TRP A 141 -4.27 -7.84 -13.98
N LYS A 142 -3.11 -8.45 -13.68
CA LYS A 142 -2.58 -8.58 -12.31
C LYS A 142 -1.06 -8.42 -12.31
N THR A 143 -0.52 -7.84 -11.24
CA THR A 143 0.89 -7.98 -10.88
C THR A 143 1.15 -9.32 -10.19
N LEU A 144 2.42 -9.68 -10.05
CA LEU A 144 2.86 -10.65 -9.05
C LEU A 144 2.59 -10.08 -7.64
N PRO A 145 2.41 -10.95 -6.62
CA PRO A 145 2.36 -10.51 -5.24
C PRO A 145 3.70 -9.92 -4.82
N ALA A 146 3.65 -8.84 -4.05
CA ALA A 146 4.78 -8.19 -3.41
C ALA A 146 4.61 -8.23 -1.89
N SER A 147 5.74 -8.31 -1.19
CA SER A 147 5.78 -8.36 0.29
C SER A 147 5.86 -6.94 0.83
N TYR A 148 4.92 -6.56 1.70
CA TYR A 148 4.88 -5.25 2.35
C TYR A 148 5.02 -5.42 3.86
N THR A 149 5.93 -4.67 4.48
CA THR A 149 6.24 -4.81 5.91
C THR A 149 5.46 -3.80 6.75
N ILE A 150 4.81 -4.31 7.79
CA ILE A 150 4.22 -3.54 8.88
C ILE A 150 5.16 -3.63 10.06
N HIS A 151 5.68 -2.48 10.49
CA HIS A 151 6.57 -2.37 11.62
C HIS A 151 5.78 -2.38 12.93
N ASP A 152 6.41 -2.87 13.99
CA ASP A 152 5.83 -2.78 15.33
C ASP A 152 5.80 -1.33 15.82
N GLY A 153 4.89 -1.06 16.75
CA GLY A 153 4.61 0.27 17.25
C GLY A 153 4.18 0.26 18.71
N LEU A 154 4.11 1.44 19.32
CA LEU A 154 3.57 1.59 20.67
C LEU A 154 2.04 1.68 20.62
N GLU A 155 1.38 1.05 21.59
CA GLU A 155 -0.07 1.17 21.72
C GLU A 155 -0.47 2.60 22.13
N ILE A 156 -1.40 3.18 21.38
CA ILE A 156 -1.99 4.48 21.71
C ILE A 156 -2.95 4.29 22.87
N GLY A 157 -2.73 5.03 23.96
CA GLY A 157 -3.58 4.97 25.16
C GLY A 157 -3.21 3.86 26.14
N GLY A 158 -1.94 3.42 26.13
CA GLY A 158 -1.39 2.40 27.01
C GLY A 158 -1.99 2.43 28.41
N GLY A 159 -2.74 1.38 28.75
CA GLY A 159 -3.20 1.17 30.10
C GLY A 159 -1.99 1.03 31.02
N ILE A 160 -2.07 1.62 32.21
CA ILE A 160 -1.27 1.14 33.34
C ILE A 160 -1.55 -0.37 33.42
N PRO A 161 -0.54 -1.25 33.44
CA PRO A 161 -0.78 -2.68 33.65
C PRO A 161 -1.71 -2.82 34.85
N GLU A 162 -2.83 -3.54 34.70
CA GLU A 162 -3.67 -3.87 35.86
C GLU A 162 -2.73 -4.47 36.91
N PRO A 163 -2.68 -3.90 38.14
CA PRO A 163 -1.80 -4.43 39.16
C PRO A 163 -2.16 -5.90 39.38
N ASP A 164 -1.15 -6.77 39.38
CA ASP A 164 -1.33 -8.21 39.48
C ASP A 164 -2.24 -8.56 40.65
N GLN A 165 -3.21 -9.48 40.53
CA GLN A 165 -4.12 -9.77 41.65
C GLN A 165 -3.38 -10.16 42.96
N SER A 166 -2.12 -10.61 42.86
CA SER A 166 -1.26 -10.90 44.00
C SER A 166 -0.94 -9.68 44.89
N TRP A 167 -0.97 -8.45 44.36
CA TRP A 167 -0.80 -7.24 45.16
C TRP A 167 -1.91 -7.10 46.21
N TYR A 168 -3.14 -7.42 45.82
CA TYR A 168 -4.31 -7.32 46.68
C TYR A 168 -4.33 -8.46 47.69
N GLU A 169 -3.94 -9.67 47.27
CA GLU A 169 -3.81 -10.83 48.17
C GLU A 169 -2.75 -10.60 49.26
N GLN A 170 -1.61 -10.00 48.92
CA GLN A 170 -0.57 -9.66 49.90
C GLN A 170 -1.01 -8.57 50.88
N PHE A 171 -1.77 -7.58 50.41
CA PHE A 171 -2.31 -6.52 51.24
C PHE A 171 -3.36 -7.05 52.25
N VAL A 172 -4.26 -7.93 51.82
CA VAL A 172 -5.25 -8.56 52.70
C VAL A 172 -4.57 -9.47 53.74
N ALA A 173 -3.56 -10.25 53.33
CA ALA A 173 -2.80 -11.10 54.24
C ALA A 173 -2.05 -10.33 55.35
N GLN A 174 -1.69 -9.06 55.12
CA GLN A 174 -1.10 -8.18 56.14
C GLN A 174 -2.12 -7.58 57.12
N MET A 175 -3.40 -7.53 56.75
CA MET A 175 -4.47 -6.96 57.57
C MET A 175 -5.15 -8.00 58.48
N GLU A 176 -4.98 -9.29 58.17
CA GLU A 176 -5.55 -10.41 58.95
C GLU A 176 -4.54 -11.10 59.91
N GLY A 177 -3.29 -10.61 59.98
CA GLY A 177 -2.24 -11.07 60.91
C GLY A 177 -1.91 -10.06 62.00
#